data_AF-A0AAN8WNL3-F1
#
_entry.id   AF-A0AAN8WNL3-F1
#
_cell.length_a   1.000
_cell.length_b   1.000
_cell.length_c   1.000
_cell.angle_alpha   90.00
_cell.angle_beta   90.00
_cell.angle_gamma   90.00
#
_symmetry.space_group_name_H-M   'P 1'
#
loop_
_entity.id
_entity.type
_entity.pdbx_description
1 polymer ?
#
loop_
_entity_poly.entity_id
_entity_poly.type
_entity_poly.pdbx_seq_one_letter_code
_entity_poly.pdbx_strand_id
1 'polypeptide(L)' 'MAVICDVNEYRKCVATFKLPQVNSLFDTLHTLCKLLQVTPENLKMVCSGDQLSGLDRTVLANFIQLRSDFKTAKLGSQLK' A
#
# COMPACT_ATOMS: atom_id res chain seq x y z
N MET A 1 -9.27 -8.48 -11.92
CA MET A 1 -9.36 -8.55 -10.44
C MET A 1 -8.23 -7.71 -9.88
N ALA A 2 -8.53 -6.73 -9.04
CA ALA A 2 -7.53 -5.86 -8.46
C ALA A 2 -7.37 -6.22 -6.98
N VAL A 3 -6.14 -6.48 -6.53
CA VAL A 3 -5.81 -6.86 -5.14
C VAL A 3 -6.44 -5.90 -4.12
N ILE A 4 -6.58 -4.61 -4.46
CA ILE A 4 -7.21 -3.62 -3.60
C ILE A 4 -8.68 -3.93 -3.29
N CYS A 5 -9.44 -4.49 -4.26
CA CYS A 5 -10.84 -4.85 -4.06
C CYS A 5 -10.94 -6.03 -3.09
N ASP A 6 -10.09 -7.03 -3.26
CA ASP A 6 -10.06 -8.22 -2.40
C ASP A 6 -9.67 -7.83 -0.96
N VAL A 7 -8.64 -6.98 -0.81
CA VAL A 7 -8.20 -6.47 0.51
C VAL A 7 -9.28 -5.60 1.17
N ASN A 8 -10.06 -4.86 0.38
CA ASN A 8 -11.20 -4.10 0.92
C ASN A 8 -12.31 -5.03 1.45
N GLU A 9 -12.58 -6.16 0.80
CA GLU A 9 -13.51 -7.16 1.34
C GLU A 9 -12.96 -7.84 2.59
N TYR A 10 -11.66 -8.16 2.64
CA TYR A 10 -11.03 -8.67 3.85
C TYR A 10 -11.13 -7.69 5.01
N ARG A 11 -10.93 -6.40 4.76
CA ARG A 11 -11.10 -5.32 5.74
C ARG A 11 -12.52 -5.32 6.34
N LYS A 12 -13.56 -5.46 5.51
CA LYS A 12 -14.95 -5.56 5.99
C LYS A 12 -15.16 -6.82 6.81
N CYS A 13 -14.57 -7.94 6.40
CA CYS A 13 -14.64 -9.20 7.12
C CYS A 13 -14.00 -9.08 8.51
N VAL A 14 -12.77 -8.59 8.63
CA VAL A 14 -12.08 -8.48 9.93
C VAL A 14 -12.71 -7.44 10.86
N ALA A 15 -13.40 -6.42 10.32
CA ALA A 15 -14.15 -5.48 11.13
C ALA A 15 -15.23 -6.18 11.99
N THR A 16 -15.76 -7.32 11.54
CA THR A 16 -16.73 -8.12 12.30
C THR A 16 -16.14 -8.76 13.55
N PHE A 17 -14.82 -8.92 13.62
CA PHE A 17 -14.13 -9.54 14.75
C PHE A 17 -14.00 -8.59 15.94
N LYS A 18 -14.27 -7.29 15.74
CA LYS A 18 -14.21 -6.24 16.77
C LYS A 18 -12.84 -6.15 17.47
N LEU A 19 -11.76 -6.44 16.73
CA LEU A 19 -10.37 -6.32 17.20
C LEU A 19 -9.71 -5.08 16.59
N PRO A 20 -9.55 -3.97 17.35
CA PRO A 20 -9.04 -2.71 16.82
C PRO A 20 -7.66 -2.82 16.18
N GLN A 21 -6.79 -3.66 16.74
CA GLN A 21 -5.44 -3.89 16.20
C GLN A 21 -5.48 -4.52 14.81
N VAL A 22 -6.34 -5.53 14.61
CA VAL A 22 -6.48 -6.20 13.30
C VAL A 22 -7.05 -5.23 12.27
N ASN A 23 -8.03 -4.41 12.65
CA ASN A 23 -8.58 -3.38 11.77
C ASN A 23 -7.50 -2.42 11.29
N SER A 24 -6.67 -1.92 12.21
CA SER A 24 -5.57 -1.02 11.86
C SER A 24 -4.56 -1.67 10.92
N LEU A 25 -4.25 -2.96 11.07
CA LEU A 25 -3.36 -3.68 10.16
C LEU A 25 -3.95 -3.78 8.75
N PHE A 26 -5.26 -4.04 8.63
CA PHE A 26 -5.93 -4.11 7.33
C PHE A 26 -6.15 -2.73 6.70
N ASP A 27 -6.33 -1.68 7.50
CA ASP A 27 -6.32 -0.29 7.03
C ASP A 27 -4.97 0.06 6.37
N THR A 28 -3.86 -0.26 7.06
CA THR A 28 -2.51 -0.08 6.54
C THR A 28 -2.28 -0.90 5.27
N LEU A 29 -2.67 -2.19 5.26
CA LEU A 29 -2.53 -3.06 4.09
C LEU A 29 -3.31 -2.55 2.88
N HIS A 30 -4.55 -2.11 3.09
CA HIS A 30 -5.38 -1.54 2.02
C HIS A 30 -4.74 -0.28 1.43
N THR A 31 -4.13 0.57 2.27
CA THR A 31 -3.40 1.74 1.79
C THR A 31 -2.09 1.39 1.09
N LEU A 32 -1.37 0.34 1.52
CA LEU A 32 -0.23 -0.20 0.78
C LEU A 32 -0.64 -0.69 -0.61
N CYS A 33 -1.81 -1.31 -0.76
CA CYS A 33 -2.33 -1.71 -2.08
C CYS A 33 -2.61 -0.52 -3.01
N LYS A 34 -2.92 0.68 -2.49
CA LYS A 34 -3.06 1.88 -3.32
C LYS A 34 -1.74 2.24 -4.02
N LEU A 35 -0.59 1.97 -3.40
CA LEU A 35 0.73 2.17 -4.03
C LEU A 35 0.87 1.38 -5.34
N LEU A 36 0.17 0.26 -5.48
CA LEU A 36 0.21 -0.59 -6.66
C LEU A 36 -0.60 -0.03 -7.84
N GLN A 37 -1.59 0.84 -7.57
CA GLN A 37 -2.49 1.40 -8.59
C GLN A 37 -2.20 2.85 -8.95
N VAL A 38 -1.66 3.65 -8.01
CA VAL A 38 -1.45 5.08 -8.25
C VAL A 38 -0.43 5.34 -9.35
N THR A 39 -0.53 6.46 -10.04
CA THR A 39 0.48 6.85 -11.04
C THR A 39 1.85 7.07 -10.36
N PRO A 40 2.96 6.89 -11.08
CA PRO A 40 4.31 7.14 -10.56
C PRO A 40 4.49 8.53 -9.93
N GLU A 41 3.80 9.54 -10.46
CA GLU A 41 3.82 10.93 -9.97
C GLU A 41 3.24 11.05 -8.56
N ASN A 42 2.18 10.30 -8.28
CA ASN A 42 1.48 10.33 -6.99
C ASN A 42 2.09 9.41 -5.94
N LEU A 43 3.04 8.53 -6.31
CA LEU A 43 3.65 7.57 -5.37
C LEU A 43 4.29 8.27 -4.16
N LYS A 44 5.07 9.34 -4.38
CA LYS A 44 5.74 10.05 -3.28
C LYS A 44 4.72 10.66 -2.31
N MET A 45 3.66 11.26 -2.84
CA MET A 45 2.57 11.84 -2.03
C MET A 45 1.89 10.77 -1.17
N VAL A 46 1.60 9.60 -1.76
CA VAL A 46 0.95 8.50 -1.03
C VAL A 46 1.89 7.92 0.04
N CYS A 47 3.16 7.71 -0.27
CA CYS A 47 4.18 7.26 0.70
C CYS A 47 4.36 8.22 1.87
N SER A 48 4.24 9.53 1.63
CA SER A 48 4.33 10.57 2.67
C SER A 48 3.03 10.77 3.45
N GLY A 49 1.94 10.08 3.11
CA GLY A 49 0.67 10.19 3.82
C GLY A 49 0.71 9.59 5.21
N ASP A 50 -0.15 10.08 6.11
CA ASP A 50 -0.17 9.76 7.56
C ASP A 50 -0.23 8.26 7.89
N GLN A 51 -0.85 7.44 7.03
CA GLN A 51 -0.94 5.99 7.24
C GLN A 51 0.33 5.21 6.87
N LEU A 52 1.20 5.79 6.03
CA LEU A 52 2.41 5.13 5.52
C LEU A 52 3.69 5.78 6.04
N SER A 53 3.63 7.01 6.55
CA SER A 53 4.78 7.76 7.08
C SER A 53 5.47 7.07 8.26
N GLY A 54 4.72 6.29 9.05
CA GLY A 54 5.24 5.52 10.18
C GLY A 54 5.79 4.13 9.82
N LEU A 55 5.71 3.69 8.56
CA LEU A 55 6.20 2.38 8.14
C LEU A 55 7.68 2.43 7.74
N ASP A 56 8.35 1.29 7.93
CA ASP A 56 9.70 1.10 7.40
C ASP A 56 9.71 1.28 5.88
N ARG A 57 10.65 2.10 5.40
CA ARG A 57 10.87 2.35 3.96
C ARG A 57 11.11 1.07 3.18
N THR A 58 11.66 0.02 3.83
CA THR A 58 11.86 -1.29 3.22
C THR A 58 10.52 -1.95 2.84
N VAL A 59 9.49 -1.81 3.67
CA VAL A 59 8.15 -2.34 3.38
C VAL A 59 7.54 -1.63 2.19
N LEU A 60 7.64 -0.29 2.14
CA LEU A 60 7.17 0.52 1.02
C LEU A 60 7.90 0.15 -0.28
N ALA A 61 9.23 -0.01 -0.23
CA ALA A 61 10.03 -0.39 -1.38
C ALA A 61 9.64 -1.78 -1.91
N ASN A 62 9.43 -2.76 -1.02
CA ASN A 62 9.01 -4.10 -1.39
C ASN A 62 7.64 -4.09 -2.09
N PHE A 63 6.68 -3.29 -1.61
CA PHE A 63 5.38 -3.16 -2.28
C PHE A 63 5.52 -2.50 -3.66
N ILE A 64 6.32 -1.46 -3.79
CA ILE A 64 6.49 -0.76 -5.07
C ILE A 64 7.19 -1.65 -6.10
N GLN A 65 8.09 -2.56 -5.68
CA GLN A 65 8.70 -3.58 -6.54
C GLN A 65 7.70 -4.56 -7.16
N LEU A 66 6.53 -4.76 -6.54
CA LEU A 66 5.47 -5.63 -7.06
C LEU A 66 4.70 -5.00 -8.23
N ARG A 67 4.89 -3.71 -8.51
CA ARG A 67 4.22 -3.05 -9.62
C ARG A 67 4.75 -3.57 -10.96
N SER A 68 3.83 -3.80 -11.91
CA SER A 68 4.19 -4.23 -13.26
C SER A 68 5.05 -3.21 -14.01
N ASP A 69 4.92 -1.92 -13.70
CA ASP A 69 5.68 -0.83 -14.30
C ASP A 69 6.99 -0.50 -13.53
N PHE A 70 7.35 -1.26 -12.49
CA PHE A 70 8.50 -0.95 -11.64
C PHE A 70 9.80 -0.74 -12.43
N LYS A 71 10.09 -1.64 -13.38
CA LYS A 71 11.28 -1.58 -14.22
C LYS A 71 11.18 -0.52 -15.31
N THR A 72 10.01 -0.36 -15.92
CA THR A 72 9.81 0.56 -17.06
C THR A 72 9.77 2.02 -16.62
N ALA A 73 9.16 2.31 -15.47
CA ALA A 73 9.11 3.65 -14.87
C ALA A 73 10.34 3.99 -14.02
N LYS A 74 11.36 3.11 -13.95
CA LYS A 74 12.60 3.29 -13.17
C LYS A 74 12.35 3.71 -11.71
N LEU A 75 11.32 3.13 -11.07
CA LEU A 75 10.87 3.56 -9.73
C LEU A 75 11.93 3.35 -8.64
N GLY A 76 12.89 2.44 -8.85
CA GLY A 76 14.02 2.24 -7.94
C GLY A 76 14.89 3.48 -7.73
N SER A 77 14.98 4.40 -8.69
CA SER A 77 15.71 5.67 -8.51
C SER A 77 14.89 6.74 -7.80
N GLN A 78 13.55 6.61 -7.78
CA GLN A 78 12.63 7.56 -7.15
C GLN A 78 12.43 7.31 -5.66
N LEU A 79 12.88 6.14 -5.17
CA LEU A 79 12.77 5.69 -3.78
C LEU A 79 14.05 5.87 -2.96
N LYS A 80 15.13 6.38 -3.56
CA LYS A 80 16.37 6.74 -2.86
C LYS A 80 16.17 7.99 -1.99
#